data_AF-G9N4L4-F1
#
_entry.id   AF-G9N4L4-F1
#
_cell.length_a   1.000
_cell.length_b   1.000
_cell.length_c   1.000
_cell.angle_alpha   90.00
_cell.angle_beta   90.00
_cell.angle_gamma   90.00
#
_symmetry.space_group_name_H-M   'P 1'
#
loop_
_entity.id
_entity.type
_entity.pdbx_description
1 polymer ?
#
loop_
_entity_poly.entity_id
_entity_poly.type
_entity_poly.pdbx_seq_one_letter_code
_entity_poly.pdbx_strand_id
1 'polypeptide(L)'
;PSVHTMSERRPSVPEYARSRQGSTCSVLSCGGMSPDATKELWKTMLELQERYGCYTSARMDMAVGAGDMALSLMPNPFILDTLNDSVVDLPDEGWEMLNRCL
;
A
#
# COMPACT_ATOMS: atom_id res chain seq x y z
N PRO A 1 -4.71 -27.78 -51.22
CA PRO A 1 -3.79 -26.76 -51.78
C PRO A 1 -3.43 -25.68 -50.75
N SER A 2 -2.26 -25.84 -50.15
CA SER A 2 -1.44 -24.79 -49.52
C SER A 2 -1.04 -23.75 -50.59
N VAL A 3 -0.59 -22.50 -50.33
CA VAL A 3 0.49 -22.00 -49.45
C VAL A 3 0.56 -20.44 -49.50
N HIS A 4 1.35 -19.83 -48.59
CA HIS A 4 2.14 -18.55 -48.69
C HIS A 4 1.51 -17.24 -48.17
N THR A 5 2.15 -16.31 -47.41
CA THR A 5 3.50 -16.13 -46.77
C THR A 5 3.35 -15.18 -45.54
N MET A 6 4.15 -15.36 -44.47
CA MET A 6 5.25 -14.48 -43.97
C MET A 6 4.91 -13.12 -43.30
N SER A 7 5.26 -13.08 -42.00
CA SER A 7 6.10 -12.09 -41.31
C SER A 7 5.60 -10.67 -40.94
N GLU A 8 5.90 -10.36 -39.67
CA GLU A 8 6.27 -9.06 -39.07
C GLU A 8 5.35 -8.36 -38.05
N ARG A 9 6.01 -8.06 -36.92
CA ARG A 9 5.83 -7.00 -35.92
C ARG A 9 4.74 -7.12 -34.85
N ARG A 10 5.20 -7.53 -33.65
CA ARG A 10 4.79 -6.83 -32.40
C ARG A 10 5.08 -5.34 -32.55
N PRO A 11 4.16 -4.50 -32.07
CA PRO A 11 4.54 -3.63 -30.96
C PRO A 11 3.75 -4.01 -29.71
N SER A 12 4.49 -4.18 -28.62
CA SER A 12 3.97 -4.23 -27.26
C SER A 12 3.11 -2.99 -27.01
N VAL A 13 1.80 -3.17 -26.90
CA VAL A 13 0.94 -2.16 -26.27
C VAL A 13 1.28 -2.17 -24.78
N PRO A 14 1.70 -1.04 -24.18
CA PRO A 14 1.96 -1.01 -22.76
C PRO A 14 0.64 -1.20 -22.04
N GLU A 15 0.59 -2.23 -21.20
CA GLU A 15 -0.42 -2.50 -20.19
C GLU A 15 -0.38 -1.40 -19.13
N TYR A 16 -0.75 -0.17 -19.51
CA TYR A 16 -1.20 0.85 -18.56
C TYR A 16 -2.73 0.82 -18.48
N ALA A 17 -3.33 -0.37 -18.61
CA ALA A 17 -4.67 -0.59 -18.12
C ALA A 17 -4.56 -0.65 -16.59
N ARG A 18 -4.56 0.56 -16.01
CA ARG A 18 -4.92 0.91 -14.65
C ARG A 18 -5.93 -0.11 -14.11
N SER A 19 -5.43 -1.16 -13.46
CA SER A 19 -6.21 -2.13 -12.69
C SER A 19 -6.74 -1.46 -11.42
N ARG A 20 -7.57 -0.43 -11.60
CA ARG A 20 -8.50 0.06 -10.58
C ARG A 20 -9.75 -0.81 -10.68
N GLN A 21 -9.66 -2.06 -10.21
CA GLN A 21 -10.77 -2.90 -9.74
C GLN A 21 -10.27 -4.34 -9.54
N GLY A 22 -9.41 -4.50 -8.54
CA GLY A 22 -9.35 -5.73 -7.76
C GLY A 22 -9.68 -5.31 -6.34
N SER A 23 -10.91 -5.56 -5.90
CA SER A 23 -11.25 -5.47 -4.48
C SER A 23 -10.39 -6.51 -3.77
N THR A 24 -9.24 -6.10 -3.20
CA THR A 24 -8.44 -6.91 -2.28
C THR A 24 -9.09 -6.89 -0.89
N CYS A 25 -10.41 -7.05 -0.85
CA CYS A 25 -11.20 -7.09 0.36
C CYS A 25 -11.01 -8.46 1.03
N SER A 26 -9.81 -8.74 1.57
CA SER A 26 -9.52 -9.85 2.51
C SER A 26 -8.08 -9.88 3.04
N VAL A 27 -7.08 -9.28 2.37
CA VAL A 27 -5.66 -9.59 2.68
C VAL A 27 -5.04 -8.66 3.72
N LEU A 28 -5.61 -7.47 3.96
CA LEU A 28 -5.01 -6.44 4.83
C LEU A 28 -5.91 -6.03 6.01
N SER A 29 -6.78 -6.94 6.47
CA SER A 29 -7.70 -6.62 7.58
C SER A 29 -6.94 -6.55 8.90
N CYS A 30 -6.90 -5.36 9.49
CA CYS A 30 -6.30 -5.13 10.81
C CYS A 30 -7.14 -5.73 11.96
N GLY A 31 -8.35 -6.25 11.66
CA GLY A 31 -9.29 -6.83 12.61
C GLY A 31 -8.90 -8.23 13.06
N GLY A 32 -7.83 -8.34 13.85
CA GLY A 32 -7.34 -9.63 14.37
C GLY A 32 -5.90 -9.59 14.88
N MET A 33 -5.20 -8.48 14.64
CA MET A 33 -3.83 -8.28 15.09
C MET A 33 -3.73 -8.14 16.60
N SER A 34 -2.66 -8.69 17.16
CA SER A 34 -2.26 -8.40 18.54
C SER A 34 -1.92 -6.92 18.68
N PRO A 35 -2.06 -6.31 19.87
CA PRO A 35 -1.75 -4.89 20.07
C PRO A 35 -0.29 -4.56 19.72
N ASP A 36 0.65 -5.49 19.87
CA ASP A 36 2.04 -5.27 19.47
C ASP A 36 2.21 -5.35 17.95
N ALA A 37 1.53 -6.26 17.25
CA ALA A 37 1.51 -6.27 15.79
C ALA A 37 0.90 -4.98 15.21
N THR A 38 -0.18 -4.48 15.80
CA THR A 38 -0.81 -3.21 15.41
C THR A 38 0.13 -2.02 15.58
N LYS A 39 0.95 -2.01 16.65
CA LYS A 39 1.97 -0.96 16.86
C LYS A 39 3.08 -1.03 15.81
N GLU A 40 3.56 -2.22 15.49
CA GLU A 40 4.58 -2.40 14.46
C GLU A 40 4.05 -1.98 13.09
N LEU A 41 2.83 -2.37 12.73
CA LEU A 41 2.15 -1.89 11.54
C LEU A 41 2.10 -0.36 11.51
N TRP A 42 1.66 0.27 12.60
CA TRP A 42 1.60 1.73 12.69
C TRP A 42 2.95 2.39 12.46
N LYS A 43 4.02 1.88 13.09
CA LYS A 43 5.39 2.39 12.87
C LYS A 43 5.81 2.26 11.42
N THR A 44 5.55 1.11 10.80
CA THR A 44 5.85 0.88 9.38
C THR A 44 5.07 1.84 8.48
N MET A 45 3.77 2.07 8.74
CA MET A 45 2.99 3.05 7.99
C MET A 45 3.56 4.47 8.10
N LEU A 46 4.06 4.86 9.28
CA LEU A 46 4.72 6.15 9.48
C LEU A 46 6.06 6.25 8.74
N GLU A 47 6.87 5.19 8.74
CA GLU A 47 8.12 5.14 7.98
C GLU A 47 7.85 5.28 6.47
N LEU A 48 6.80 4.62 5.97
CA LEU A 48 6.38 4.74 4.58
C LEU A 48 5.89 6.15 4.26
N GLN A 49 5.14 6.78 5.18
CA GLN A 49 4.73 8.17 5.01
C GLN A 49 5.94 9.11 4.95
N GLU A 50 6.91 8.95 5.85
CA GLU A 50 8.10 9.81 5.88
C GLU A 50 8.96 9.64 4.62
N ARG A 51 9.10 8.41 4.13
CA ARG A 51 9.96 8.10 2.98
C ARG A 51 9.32 8.42 1.64
N TYR A 52 8.02 8.17 1.47
CA TYR A 52 7.35 8.24 0.17
C TYR A 52 6.17 9.22 0.12
N GLY A 53 5.64 9.68 1.26
CA GLY A 53 4.47 10.56 1.30
C GLY A 53 3.19 9.92 0.73
N CYS A 54 3.07 8.59 0.84
CA CYS A 54 2.05 7.80 0.16
C CYS A 54 0.66 7.83 0.81
N TYR A 55 0.50 8.36 2.03
CA TYR A 55 -0.78 8.50 2.71
C TYR A 55 -1.31 9.93 2.60
N THR A 56 -2.59 10.06 2.24
CA THR A 56 -3.31 11.34 2.15
C THR A 56 -4.10 11.63 3.43
N SER A 57 -3.43 11.60 4.58
CA SER A 57 -4.07 11.74 5.89
C SER A 57 -3.35 12.72 6.80
N ALA A 58 -4.06 13.77 7.23
CA ALA A 58 -3.51 14.76 8.18
C ALA A 58 -3.06 14.13 9.51
N ARG A 59 -3.64 12.99 9.90
CA ARG A 59 -3.17 12.25 11.08
C ARG A 59 -1.80 11.62 10.85
N MET A 60 -1.53 11.12 9.64
CA MET A 60 -0.21 10.60 9.28
C MET A 60 0.83 11.72 9.30
N ASP A 61 0.54 12.85 8.67
CA ASP A 61 1.46 14.00 8.65
C ASP A 61 1.79 14.50 10.06
N MET A 62 0.78 14.57 10.94
CA MET A 62 0.99 14.93 12.34
C MET A 62 1.85 13.90 13.08
N ALA A 63 1.59 12.61 12.85
CA ALA A 63 2.28 11.53 13.56
C ALA A 63 3.74 11.37 13.12
N VAL A 64 4.06 11.57 11.84
CA VAL A 64 5.45 11.61 11.35
C VAL A 64 6.26 12.69 12.08
N GLY A 65 5.68 13.87 12.29
CA GLY A 65 6.34 14.96 13.02
C GLY A 65 6.37 14.80 14.55
N ALA A 66 5.71 13.78 15.12
CA ALA A 66 5.50 13.66 16.56
C ALA A 66 6.60 12.87 17.30
N GLY A 67 7.49 12.17 16.59
CA GLY A 67 8.56 11.37 17.19
C GLY A 67 8.03 10.31 18.16
N ASP A 68 8.50 10.32 19.41
CA ASP A 68 8.08 9.34 20.45
C ASP A 68 6.56 9.39 20.74
N MET A 69 5.93 10.55 20.53
CA MET A 69 4.48 10.72 20.69
C MET A 69 3.67 10.09 19.55
N ALA A 70 4.30 9.64 18.46
CA ALA A 70 3.59 9.07 17.32
C ALA A 70 2.77 7.82 17.68
N LEU A 71 3.22 7.03 18.66
CA LEU A 71 2.46 5.88 19.17
C LEU A 71 1.16 6.29 19.88
N SER A 72 1.12 7.48 20.50
CA SER A 72 -0.09 8.01 21.12
C SER A 72 -1.14 8.45 20.09
N LEU A 73 -0.71 8.70 18.86
CA LEU A 73 -1.56 9.07 17.72
C LEU A 73 -2.02 7.83 16.92
N MET A 74 -1.60 6.63 17.34
CA MET A 74 -1.99 5.38 16.70
C MET A 74 -3.52 5.26 16.71
N PRO A 75 -4.15 5.18 15.52
CA PRO A 75 -5.59 5.09 15.45
C PRO A 75 -6.07 3.66 15.72
N ASN A 76 -7.38 3.49 15.85
CA ASN A 76 -7.95 2.16 16.02
C ASN A 76 -7.77 1.30 14.73
N PRO A 77 -7.88 -0.04 14.84
CA PRO A 77 -7.66 -0.94 13.71
C PRO A 77 -8.52 -0.66 12.47
N PHE A 78 -9.75 -0.20 12.65
CA PHE A 78 -10.63 0.13 11.54
C PHE A 78 -10.12 1.34 10.73
N ILE A 79 -9.57 2.34 11.43
CA ILE A 79 -8.97 3.49 10.76
C ILE A 79 -7.61 3.13 10.13
N LEU A 80 -6.83 2.21 10.73
CA LEU A 80 -5.61 1.69 10.08
C LEU A 80 -5.95 1.02 8.74
N ASP A 81 -7.00 0.22 8.70
CA ASP A 81 -7.50 -0.41 7.48
C ASP A 81 -7.89 0.64 6.42
N THR A 82 -8.62 1.68 6.85
CA THR A 82 -8.98 2.82 5.99
C THR A 82 -7.74 3.54 5.44
N LEU A 83 -6.69 3.68 6.26
CA LEU A 83 -5.44 4.32 5.83
C LEU A 83 -4.69 3.46 4.82
N ASN A 84 -4.64 2.14 5.02
CA ASN A 84 -4.04 1.20 4.08
C ASN A 84 -4.73 1.22 2.70
N ASP A 85 -6.05 1.39 2.65
CA ASP A 85 -6.80 1.54 1.40
C ASP A 85 -6.48 2.87 0.68
N SER A 86 -6.13 3.90 1.45
CA SER A 86 -5.84 5.25 0.93
C SER A 86 -4.42 5.45 0.39
N VAL A 87 -3.58 4.40 0.39
CA VAL A 87 -2.19 4.45 -0.08
C VAL A 87 -2.15 4.75 -1.58
N VAL A 88 -1.35 5.75 -1.96
CA VAL A 88 -1.11 6.14 -3.35
C VAL A 88 0.38 6.22 -3.66
N ASP A 89 0.74 5.92 -4.91
CA ASP A 89 2.11 6.08 -5.45
C ASP A 89 3.23 5.39 -4.61
N LEU A 90 2.88 4.32 -3.87
CA LEU A 90 3.83 3.54 -3.10
C LEU A 90 4.59 2.54 -4.00
N PRO A 91 5.94 2.52 -4.00
CA PRO A 91 6.73 1.57 -4.78
C PRO A 91 6.67 0.15 -4.20
N ASP A 92 7.09 -0.85 -4.99
CA ASP A 92 7.04 -2.27 -4.60
C ASP A 92 7.73 -2.57 -3.26
N GLU A 93 8.90 -1.96 -3.01
CA GLU A 93 9.62 -2.10 -1.73
C GLU A 93 8.75 -1.66 -0.54
N GLY A 94 8.00 -0.57 -0.69
CA GLY A 94 7.10 -0.08 0.34
C GLY A 94 5.92 -1.01 0.59
N TRP A 95 5.38 -1.62 -0.47
CA TRP A 95 4.35 -2.65 -0.36
C TRP A 95 4.89 -3.90 0.35
N GLU A 96 6.12 -4.33 0.07
CA GLU A 96 6.76 -5.43 0.78
C GLU A 96 6.94 -5.14 2.27
N MET A 97 7.31 -3.91 2.64
CA MET A 97 7.40 -3.50 4.04
C MET A 97 6.03 -3.56 4.73
N LEU A 98 4.99 -3.01 4.09
CA LEU A 98 3.63 -3.02 4.63
C LEU A 98 3.09 -4.45 4.79
N ASN A 99 3.31 -5.32 3.81
CA ASN A 99 2.85 -6.71 3.81
C ASN A 99 3.60 -7.60 4.82
N ARG A 100 4.74 -7.17 5.37
CA ARG A 100 5.40 -7.91 6.47
C ARG A 100 4.67 -7.73 7.81
N CYS A 101 3.87 -6.68 7.92
CA CYS A 101 3.13 -6.34 9.13
C CYS A 101 1.66 -6.82 9.09
N LEU A 102 1.15 -7.19 7.91
CA LEU A 102 -0.23 -7.63 7.64
C LEU A 102 -0.29 -9.15 7.44
#